data_AF-A0A8S9GQV7-F1
#
_entry.id   AF-A0A8S9GQV7-F1
#
_cell.length_a   1.000
_cell.length_b   1.000
_cell.length_c   1.000
_cell.angle_alpha   90.00
_cell.angle_beta   90.00
_cell.angle_gamma   90.00
#
_symmetry.space_group_name_H-M   'P 1'
#
loop_
_entity.id
_entity.type
_entity.pdbx_description
1 polymer ?
#
loop_
_entity_poly.entity_id
_entity_poly.type
_entity_poly.pdbx_seq_one_letter_code
_entity_poly.pdbx_strand_id
1 'polypeptide(L)'
;MANPEEEEGEEEKYESFLSRVRRTVYVDELTPHASKSVVESAFSQFGTVKEVIFLPNYLGPKELPTGVLIEMESEQKAKAVIETVSQFPFMVAGMPRPVRASAARPAMFSDRPKKPGRRIQFRWVDPSDDEFDKAQRVKRLVRKHTAEAAFMIKV
;
A
#
# COMPACT_ATOMS: atom_id res chain seq x y z
N MET A 1 29.13 12.42 9.99
CA MET A 1 28.39 12.08 11.21
C MET A 1 27.16 12.96 11.20
N ALA A 2 25.96 12.38 11.18
CA ALA A 2 24.73 13.17 11.30
C ALA A 2 24.63 13.71 12.74
N ASN A 3 24.03 14.87 12.91
CA ASN A 3 23.91 15.53 14.20
C ASN A 3 22.89 14.75 15.06
N PRO A 4 23.16 14.40 16.33
CA PRO A 4 22.26 13.57 17.15
C PRO A 4 20.84 14.15 17.30
N GLU A 5 20.70 15.48 17.33
CA GLU A 5 19.40 16.17 17.37
C GLU A 5 18.59 16.01 16.06
N GLU A 6 19.24 15.83 14.92
CA GLU A 6 18.57 15.56 13.64
C GLU A 6 18.09 14.11 13.55
N GLU A 7 18.83 13.16 14.14
CA GLU A 7 18.45 11.74 14.17
C GLU A 7 17.23 11.49 15.08
N GLU A 8 17.16 12.13 16.26
CA GLU A 8 15.98 12.03 17.15
C GLU A 8 14.71 12.57 16.48
N GLY A 9 14.80 13.70 15.78
CA GLY A 9 13.67 14.26 15.03
C GLY A 9 13.23 13.42 13.82
N GLU A 10 14.13 12.64 13.21
CA GLU A 10 13.79 11.69 12.14
C GLU A 10 13.08 10.44 12.70
N GLU A 11 13.49 9.96 13.87
CA GLU A 11 12.87 8.81 14.55
C GLU A 11 11.44 9.11 14.99
N GLU A 12 11.19 10.27 15.62
CA GLU A 12 9.84 10.68 16.03
C GLU A 12 8.89 10.82 14.83
N LYS A 13 9.37 11.40 13.72
CA LYS A 13 8.60 11.50 12.47
C LYS A 13 8.29 10.13 11.90
N TYR A 14 9.22 9.19 11.97
CA TYR A 14 9.00 7.83 11.49
C TYR A 14 8.01 7.05 12.37
N GLU A 15 8.09 7.18 13.69
CA GLU A 15 7.16 6.53 14.63
C GLU A 15 5.74 7.11 14.52
N SER A 16 5.59 8.43 14.42
CA SER A 16 4.29 9.04 14.16
C SER A 16 3.69 8.57 12.83
N PHE A 17 4.51 8.43 11.79
CA PHE A 17 4.10 7.80 10.53
C PHE A 17 3.68 6.34 10.71
N LEU A 18 4.43 5.51 11.46
CA LEU A 18 4.04 4.13 11.75
C LEU A 18 2.71 4.03 12.50
N SER A 19 2.47 4.96 13.45
CA SER A 19 1.19 5.03 14.16
C SER A 19 0.03 5.32 13.21
N ARG A 20 0.24 6.20 12.22
CA ARG A 20 -0.71 6.48 11.14
C ARG A 20 -0.95 5.22 10.31
N VAL A 21 0.11 4.55 9.87
CA VAL A 21 0.00 3.30 9.07
C VAL A 21 -0.82 2.24 9.80
N ARG A 22 -0.64 2.06 11.12
CA ARG A 22 -1.38 1.06 11.91
C ARG A 22 -2.88 1.32 12.00
N ARG A 23 -3.29 2.60 11.98
CA ARG A 23 -4.71 2.99 11.94
C ARG A 23 -5.27 3.13 10.52
N THR A 24 -4.47 2.83 9.49
CA THR A 24 -4.91 2.88 8.09
C THR A 24 -5.23 1.49 7.55
N VAL A 25 -6.37 1.39 6.86
CA VAL A 25 -6.82 0.19 6.14
C VAL A 25 -6.56 0.38 4.66
N TYR A 26 -5.99 -0.62 4.00
CA TYR A 26 -5.93 -0.71 2.55
C TYR A 26 -7.15 -1.48 2.04
N VAL A 27 -7.86 -0.88 1.09
CA VAL A 27 -9.05 -1.46 0.46
C VAL A 27 -8.85 -1.56 -1.05
N ASP A 28 -9.06 -2.75 -1.61
CA ASP A 28 -9.00 -3.03 -3.04
C ASP A 28 -10.39 -3.43 -3.59
N GLU A 29 -10.46 -3.80 -4.87
CA GLU A 29 -11.70 -4.21 -5.56
C GLU A 29 -12.81 -3.14 -5.56
N LEU A 30 -12.45 -1.87 -5.37
CA LEU A 30 -13.39 -0.76 -5.46
C LEU A 30 -13.97 -0.61 -6.86
N THR A 31 -15.23 -0.22 -6.93
CA THR A 31 -15.86 0.20 -8.18
C THR A 31 -15.21 1.51 -8.68
N PRO A 32 -15.00 1.67 -10.00
CA PRO A 32 -14.54 2.93 -10.59
C PRO A 32 -15.37 4.15 -10.20
N HIS A 33 -16.63 3.94 -9.83
CA HIS A 33 -17.57 5.00 -9.46
C HIS A 33 -17.49 5.42 -7.98
N ALA A 34 -16.66 4.76 -7.17
CA ALA A 34 -16.51 5.09 -5.75
C ALA A 34 -15.69 6.37 -5.59
N SER A 35 -16.38 7.50 -5.39
CA SER A 35 -15.74 8.77 -5.06
C SER A 35 -15.21 8.77 -3.62
N LYS A 36 -14.36 9.76 -3.29
CA LYS A 36 -13.85 9.96 -1.93
C LYS A 36 -14.97 10.04 -0.89
N SER A 37 -16.01 10.82 -1.16
CA SER A 37 -17.15 10.98 -0.25
C SER A 37 -17.96 9.70 -0.06
N VAL A 38 -18.09 8.89 -1.11
CA VAL A 38 -18.78 7.59 -1.04
C VAL A 38 -17.99 6.61 -0.19
N VAL A 39 -16.67 6.54 -0.38
CA VAL A 39 -15.79 5.70 0.45
C VAL A 39 -15.84 6.18 1.90
N GLU A 40 -15.67 7.47 2.14
CA GLU A 40 -15.72 8.05 3.48
C GLU A 40 -17.05 7.73 4.19
N SER A 41 -18.19 7.93 3.51
CA SER A 41 -19.51 7.62 4.05
C SER A 41 -19.68 6.13 4.35
N ALA A 42 -19.22 5.26 3.45
CA ALA A 42 -19.32 3.81 3.62
C ALA A 42 -18.51 3.32 4.84
N PHE A 43 -17.31 3.85 5.04
CA PHE A 43 -16.45 3.43 6.15
C PHE A 43 -16.73 4.18 7.46
N SER A 44 -17.46 5.30 7.42
CA SER A 44 -17.90 6.03 8.61
C SER A 44 -18.80 5.21 9.53
N GLN A 45 -19.46 4.15 9.01
CA GLN A 45 -20.25 3.24 9.84
C GLN A 45 -19.41 2.46 10.88
N PHE A 46 -18.10 2.31 10.64
CA PHE A 46 -17.20 1.61 11.55
C PHE A 46 -16.60 2.55 12.62
N GLY A 47 -16.56 3.85 12.34
CA GLY A 47 -16.02 4.89 13.21
C GLY A 47 -15.61 6.12 12.40
N THR A 48 -15.02 7.12 13.06
CA THR A 48 -14.60 8.34 12.37
C THR A 48 -13.48 8.06 11.36
N VAL A 49 -13.69 8.44 10.11
CA VAL A 49 -12.68 8.42 9.04
C VAL A 49 -11.94 9.76 9.05
N LYS A 50 -10.61 9.72 9.15
CA LYS A 50 -9.75 10.91 9.16
C LYS A 50 -9.34 11.33 7.77
N GLU A 51 -8.97 10.36 6.94
CA GLU A 51 -8.46 10.61 5.61
C GLU A 51 -8.76 9.43 4.67
N VAL A 52 -8.98 9.76 3.40
CA VAL A 52 -9.14 8.79 2.31
C VAL A 52 -8.17 9.17 1.20
N ILE A 53 -7.25 8.27 0.86
CA ILE A 53 -6.18 8.49 -0.11
C ILE A 53 -6.28 7.40 -1.20
N PHE A 54 -6.56 7.81 -2.43
CA PHE A 54 -6.56 6.89 -3.57
C PHE A 54 -5.14 6.63 -4.05
N LEU A 55 -4.80 5.35 -4.23
CA LEU A 55 -3.50 4.95 -4.74
C LEU A 55 -3.48 5.04 -6.27
N PRO A 56 -2.60 5.86 -6.86
CA PRO A 56 -2.51 5.98 -8.31
C PRO A 56 -2.09 4.65 -8.94
N ASN A 57 -2.60 4.39 -10.13
CA ASN A 57 -2.20 3.25 -10.93
C ASN A 57 -1.10 3.68 -11.92
N TYR A 58 0.15 3.37 -11.57
CA TYR A 58 1.32 3.71 -12.40
C TYR A 58 1.55 2.76 -13.57
N LEU A 59 0.97 1.55 -13.53
CA LEU A 59 1.24 0.47 -14.49
C LEU A 59 0.03 0.09 -15.35
N GLY A 60 -1.17 0.61 -15.04
CA GLY A 60 -2.42 0.34 -15.75
C GLY A 60 -3.15 1.62 -16.17
N PRO A 61 -4.47 1.55 -16.44
CA PRO A 61 -5.28 2.71 -16.80
C PRO A 61 -5.22 3.77 -15.69
N LYS A 62 -4.74 4.98 -16.04
CA LYS A 62 -4.55 6.09 -15.08
C LYS A 62 -5.84 6.56 -14.41
N GLU A 63 -6.97 6.27 -15.05
CA GLU A 63 -8.32 6.64 -14.62
C GLU A 63 -8.81 5.80 -13.43
N LEU A 64 -8.20 4.64 -13.18
CA LEU A 64 -8.63 3.70 -12.14
C LEU A 64 -7.58 3.62 -11.02
N PRO A 65 -7.94 3.94 -9.78
CA PRO A 65 -7.03 3.75 -8.65
C PRO A 65 -6.77 2.26 -8.42
N THR A 66 -5.55 1.91 -8.01
CA THR A 66 -5.18 0.52 -7.65
C THR A 66 -5.84 0.07 -6.35
N GLY A 67 -6.30 1.03 -5.55
CA GLY A 67 -7.01 0.83 -4.29
C GLY A 67 -7.05 2.13 -3.51
N VAL A 68 -7.51 2.06 -2.27
CA VAL A 68 -7.65 3.22 -1.38
C VAL A 68 -7.04 2.91 -0.01
N LEU A 69 -6.44 3.93 0.59
CA LEU A 69 -6.04 3.94 1.98
C LEU A 69 -7.06 4.75 2.78
N ILE A 70 -7.58 4.16 3.85
CA ILE A 70 -8.59 4.77 4.72
C ILE A 70 -8.01 4.86 6.12
N GLU A 71 -7.72 6.08 6.56
CA GLU A 71 -7.25 6.34 7.91
C GLU A 71 -8.43 6.39 8.88
N MET A 72 -8.46 5.46 9.84
CA MET A 72 -9.46 5.44 10.90
C MET A 72 -8.99 6.25 12.11
N GLU A 73 -9.92 6.63 12.99
CA GLU A 73 -9.59 7.33 14.23
C GLU A 73 -8.59 6.59 15.13
N SER A 74 -8.65 5.25 15.17
CA SER A 74 -7.82 4.39 16.00
C SER A 74 -7.46 3.07 15.32
N GLU A 75 -6.38 2.44 15.80
CA GLU A 75 -5.94 1.11 15.34
C GLU A 75 -7.01 0.03 15.58
N GLN A 76 -7.76 0.12 16.68
CA GLN A 76 -8.83 -0.83 17.01
C GLN A 76 -9.96 -0.77 15.97
N LYS A 77 -10.33 0.43 15.54
CA LYS A 77 -11.32 0.62 14.47
C LYS A 77 -10.82 0.09 13.13
N ALA A 78 -9.56 0.33 12.80
CA ALA A 78 -8.96 -0.24 11.59
C ALA A 78 -8.98 -1.78 11.60
N LYS A 79 -8.67 -2.43 12.73
CA LYS A 79 -8.77 -3.89 12.88
C LYS A 79 -10.20 -4.38 12.74
N ALA A 80 -11.16 -3.71 13.38
CA ALA A 80 -12.57 -4.07 13.28
C ALA A 80 -13.10 -3.99 11.84
N VAL A 81 -12.66 -2.99 11.05
CA VAL A 81 -12.97 -2.90 9.61
C VAL A 81 -12.42 -4.12 8.88
N ILE A 82 -11.14 -4.46 9.08
CA ILE A 82 -10.51 -5.61 8.40
C ILE A 82 -11.22 -6.92 8.75
N GLU A 83 -11.50 -7.14 10.04
CA GLU A 83 -12.22 -8.33 10.51
C GLU A 83 -13.62 -8.41 9.90
N THR A 84 -14.39 -7.32 9.93
CA THR A 84 -15.76 -7.33 9.41
C THR A 84 -15.81 -7.54 7.90
N VAL A 85 -14.99 -6.81 7.14
CA VAL A 85 -14.96 -6.90 5.67
C VAL A 85 -14.37 -8.23 5.19
N SER A 86 -13.49 -8.86 5.97
CA SER A 86 -12.98 -10.20 5.65
C SER A 86 -13.99 -11.32 5.96
N GLN A 87 -14.87 -11.12 6.93
CA GLN A 87 -15.91 -12.10 7.30
C GLN A 87 -17.19 -11.96 6.48
N PHE A 88 -17.57 -10.73 6.13
CA PHE A 88 -18.84 -10.43 5.46
C PHE A 88 -18.63 -9.61 4.19
N PRO A 89 -19.33 -9.93 3.09
CA PRO A 89 -19.28 -9.12 1.88
C PRO A 89 -19.68 -7.67 2.16
N PHE A 90 -18.74 -6.75 1.99
CA PHE A 90 -18.98 -5.33 2.17
C PHE A 90 -19.01 -4.63 0.81
N MET A 91 -20.15 -4.08 0.42
CA MET A 91 -20.36 -3.43 -0.88
C MET A 91 -20.30 -1.92 -0.72
N VAL A 92 -19.57 -1.26 -1.61
CA VAL A 92 -19.45 0.21 -1.66
C VAL A 92 -20.19 0.71 -2.90
N ALA A 93 -20.88 1.86 -2.76
CA ALA A 93 -21.66 2.50 -3.83
C ALA A 93 -22.85 1.68 -4.38
N GLY A 94 -23.39 0.73 -3.60
CA GLY A 94 -24.55 -0.08 -3.99
C GLY A 94 -24.30 -1.05 -5.15
N MET A 95 -23.04 -1.24 -5.57
CA MET A 95 -22.65 -2.19 -6.60
C MET A 95 -22.41 -3.56 -5.96
N PRO A 96 -22.87 -4.69 -6.57
CA PRO A 96 -22.67 -6.04 -6.04
C PRO A 96 -21.22 -6.55 -6.25
N ARG A 97 -20.24 -5.72 -5.89
CA ARG A 97 -18.80 -6.03 -5.90
C ARG A 97 -18.27 -5.83 -4.48
N PRO A 98 -18.09 -6.91 -3.71
CA PRO A 98 -17.53 -6.81 -2.37
C PRO A 98 -16.10 -6.29 -2.42
N VAL A 99 -15.79 -5.30 -1.60
CA VAL A 99 -14.42 -4.82 -1.42
C VAL A 99 -13.66 -5.77 -0.49
N ARG A 100 -12.32 -5.78 -0.58
CA ARG A 100 -11.49 -6.48 0.40
C ARG A 100 -10.69 -5.47 1.19
N ALA A 101 -10.54 -5.72 2.49
CA ALA A 101 -9.78 -4.88 3.39
C ALA A 101 -8.57 -5.64 3.95
N SER A 102 -7.46 -4.94 4.09
CA SER A 102 -6.24 -5.46 4.73
C SER A 102 -5.46 -4.34 5.41
N ALA A 103 -4.50 -4.69 6.26
CA ALA A 103 -3.66 -3.69 6.93
C ALA A 103 -2.79 -2.93 5.91
N ALA A 104 -2.76 -1.60 6.03
CA ALA A 104 -1.89 -0.78 5.19
C ALA A 104 -0.41 -1.09 5.46
N ARG A 105 0.41 -0.95 4.41
CA ARG A 105 1.87 -1.15 4.49
C ARG A 105 2.56 0.20 4.35
N PRO A 106 3.69 0.43 5.05
CA PRO A 106 4.48 1.65 4.90
C PRO A 106 4.81 2.01 3.44
N ALA A 107 5.05 1.00 2.59
CA ALA A 107 5.40 1.18 1.19
C ALA A 107 4.27 1.71 0.31
N MET A 108 3.02 1.75 0.80
CA MET A 108 1.86 2.27 0.06
C MET A 108 1.75 3.79 0.13
N PHE A 109 2.47 4.44 1.04
CA PHE A 109 2.40 5.89 1.27
C PHE A 109 3.48 6.61 0.48
N SER A 110 3.08 7.61 -0.31
CA SER A 110 3.99 8.44 -1.10
C SER A 110 4.79 9.42 -0.24
N ASP A 111 4.21 9.90 0.86
CA ASP A 111 4.79 10.84 1.82
C ASP A 111 5.61 10.14 2.93
N ARG A 112 5.95 8.86 2.73
CA ARG A 112 6.69 8.06 3.70
C ARG A 112 8.05 8.71 4.05
N PRO A 113 8.34 8.99 5.33
CA PRO A 113 9.66 9.44 5.74
C PRO A 113 10.71 8.33 5.59
N LYS A 114 11.97 8.74 5.44
CA LYS A 114 13.11 7.82 5.39
C LYS A 114 13.12 6.96 6.66
N LYS A 115 13.27 5.65 6.51
CA LYS A 115 13.41 4.76 7.68
C LYS A 115 14.72 5.10 8.40
N PRO A 116 14.71 5.43 9.70
CA PRO A 116 15.91 5.69 10.48
C PRO A 116 16.93 4.55 10.33
N GLY A 117 18.20 4.90 10.22
CA GLY A 117 19.31 3.94 10.04
C GLY A 117 19.37 3.21 8.68
N ARG A 118 18.44 3.44 7.75
CA ARG A 118 18.47 2.76 6.45
C ARG A 118 19.61 3.31 5.56
N ARG A 119 20.58 2.44 5.26
CA ARG A 119 21.59 2.66 4.21
C ARG A 119 21.18 1.90 2.95
N ILE A 120 21.10 2.60 1.82
CA ILE A 120 20.87 1.99 0.51
C ILE A 120 22.16 2.10 -0.28
N GLN A 121 22.67 0.96 -0.74
CA GLN A 121 23.83 0.89 -1.61
C GLN A 121 23.40 0.35 -2.96
N PHE A 122 23.94 0.94 -4.02
CA PHE A 122 23.68 0.52 -5.39
C PHE A 122 25.02 0.23 -6.05
N ARG A 123 25.09 -0.90 -6.77
CA ARG A 123 26.25 -1.29 -7.57
C ARG A 123 25.74 -1.89 -8.87
N TRP A 124 26.35 -1.52 -9.99
CA TRP A 124 26.13 -2.19 -11.26
C TRP A 124 26.96 -3.49 -11.27
N VAL A 125 26.36 -4.59 -11.70
CA VAL A 125 27.03 -5.89 -11.74
C VAL A 125 27.53 -6.14 -13.16
N ASP A 126 28.85 -6.10 -13.33
CA ASP A 126 29.51 -6.38 -14.60
C ASP A 126 29.54 -7.87 -14.93
N PRO A 127 29.62 -8.26 -16.22
CA PRO A 127 29.71 -9.67 -16.62
C PRO A 127 30.88 -10.45 -16.01
N SER A 128 31.95 -9.77 -15.62
CA SER A 128 33.12 -10.35 -14.96
C SER A 128 32.95 -10.52 -13.45
N ASP A 129 31.86 -10.05 -12.86
CA ASP A 129 31.59 -10.14 -11.43
C ASP A 129 31.03 -11.52 -11.05
N ASP A 130 31.50 -12.09 -9.95
CA ASP A 130 31.10 -13.42 -9.47
C ASP A 130 29.58 -13.53 -9.19
N GLU A 131 28.90 -12.40 -8.97
CA GLU A 131 27.45 -12.36 -8.76
C GLU A 131 26.63 -12.19 -10.05
N PHE A 132 27.27 -11.99 -11.20
CA PHE A 132 26.58 -11.74 -12.47
C PHE A 132 25.59 -12.85 -12.84
N ASP A 133 26.00 -14.11 -12.66
CA ASP A 133 25.14 -15.27 -12.94
C ASP A 133 23.91 -15.32 -12.03
N LYS A 134 24.07 -14.93 -10.76
CA LYS A 134 22.94 -14.85 -9.81
C LYS A 134 21.98 -13.74 -10.25
N ALA A 135 22.50 -12.57 -10.62
CA ALA A 135 21.71 -11.46 -11.13
C ALA A 135 20.94 -11.84 -12.42
N GLN A 136 21.58 -12.56 -13.34
CA GLN A 136 20.93 -13.06 -14.56
C GLN A 136 19.80 -14.05 -14.26
N ARG A 137 19.99 -14.96 -13.30
CA ARG A 137 18.92 -15.90 -12.88
C ARG A 137 17.71 -15.16 -12.33
N VAL A 138 17.93 -14.16 -11.46
CA VAL A 138 16.85 -13.31 -10.93
C VAL A 138 16.14 -12.56 -12.07
N LYS A 139 16.88 -11.99 -13.02
CA LYS A 139 16.31 -11.31 -14.19
C LYS A 139 15.43 -12.23 -15.04
N ARG A 140 15.88 -13.46 -15.29
CA ARG A 140 15.11 -14.48 -16.02
C ARG A 140 13.85 -14.87 -15.26
N LEU A 141 13.94 -15.06 -13.94
CA LEU A 141 12.80 -15.40 -13.09
C LEU A 141 11.74 -14.29 -13.11
N VAL A 142 12.14 -13.02 -12.97
CA VAL A 142 11.21 -11.88 -13.04
C VAL A 142 10.50 -11.86 -14.39
N ARG A 143 11.21 -12.03 -15.50
CA ARG A 143 10.60 -12.08 -16.85
C ARG A 143 9.59 -13.22 -16.98
N LYS A 144 9.91 -14.40 -16.43
CA LYS A 144 8.99 -15.55 -16.42
C LYS A 144 7.72 -15.21 -15.63
N HIS A 145 7.84 -14.71 -14.41
CA HIS A 145 6.69 -14.31 -13.60
C HIS A 145 5.85 -13.20 -14.28
N THR A 146 6.49 -12.25 -14.96
CA THR A 146 5.76 -11.22 -15.73
C THR A 146 4.96 -11.85 -16.87
N ALA A 147 5.53 -12.80 -17.60
CA ALA A 147 4.83 -13.50 -18.68
C ALA A 147 3.66 -14.36 -18.16
N GLU A 148 3.87 -15.06 -17.04
CA GLU A 148 2.83 -15.87 -16.37
C GLU A 148 1.68 -14.99 -15.84
N ALA A 149 1.98 -13.87 -15.19
CA ALA A 149 0.97 -12.93 -14.73
C ALA A 149 0.19 -12.30 -15.91
N ALA A 150 0.88 -11.91 -16.98
CA ALA A 150 0.23 -11.37 -18.18
C ALA A 150 -0.67 -12.41 -18.86
N PHE A 151 -0.30 -13.68 -18.82
CA PHE A 151 -1.13 -14.78 -19.31
C PHE A 151 -2.41 -14.94 -18.48
N MET A 152 -2.32 -14.86 -17.14
CA MET A 152 -3.49 -14.94 -16.25
C MET A 152 -4.46 -13.76 -16.37
N ILE A 153 -3.97 -12.58 -16.75
CA ILE A 153 -4.80 -11.37 -16.92
C ILE A 153 -5.61 -11.41 -18.22
N LYS A 154 -5.25 -12.25 -19.20
CA LYS A 154 -6.06 -12.48 -20.39
C LYS A 154 -7.34 -13.27 -20.02
N VAL A 155 -8.43 -12.54 -19.83
CA VAL A 155 -9.81 -13.02 -19.94
C VAL A 155 -10.44 -12.34 -21.15
#